data_AF-A0A564XVC0-F1
#
_entry.id   AF-A0A564XVC0-F1
#
_cell.length_a   1.000
_cell.length_b   1.000
_cell.length_c   1.000
_cell.angle_alpha   90.00
_cell.angle_beta   90.00
_cell.angle_gamma   90.00
#
_symmetry.space_group_name_H-M   'P 1'
#
loop_
_entity.id
_entity.type
_entity.pdbx_description
1 polymer ?
#
loop_
_entity_poly.entity_id
_entity_poly.type
_entity_poly.pdbx_seq_one_letter_code
_entity_poly.pdbx_strand_id
1 'polypeptide(L)'
;MESHKRRLVNRIEIISPDAISECFSHFRGMRVQRELVDVLINTMEGEVVGAHLIVLSASFPVFGKHLGANNVVHFQLSRFPHEVVNAAVEYAYGGIENISPEVALRLYLLGHNLRNKALVDGCTNFLCARIEETNVSEIWSAANTTKNEVLIGACAPLVAMNWEMFRTSRL
;
A
#
# COMPACT_ATOMS: atom_id res chain seq x y z
N MET A 1 -30.92 -54.84 9.57
CA MET A 1 -30.97 -53.66 10.46
C MET A 1 -29.54 -53.36 10.89
N GLU A 2 -28.75 -52.73 10.01
CA GLU A 2 -27.33 -52.43 10.24
C GLU A 2 -27.18 -50.93 10.49
N SER A 3 -26.82 -50.60 11.73
CA SER A 3 -26.62 -49.24 12.20
C SER A 3 -25.27 -48.72 11.72
N HIS A 4 -25.29 -47.81 10.75
CA HIS A 4 -24.12 -46.99 10.40
C HIS A 4 -23.81 -46.03 11.55
N LYS A 5 -22.96 -46.48 12.47
CA LYS A 5 -22.34 -45.65 13.50
C LYS A 5 -21.38 -44.68 12.80
N ARG A 6 -21.85 -43.49 12.46
CA ARG A 6 -21.01 -42.36 12.01
C ARG A 6 -19.94 -42.12 13.07
N ARG A 7 -18.69 -42.46 12.78
CA ARG A 7 -17.54 -42.05 13.58
C ARG A 7 -17.45 -40.52 13.51
N LEU A 8 -17.76 -39.85 14.60
CA LEU A 8 -17.43 -38.45 14.79
C LEU A 8 -15.90 -38.36 14.80
N VAL A 9 -15.33 -37.81 13.73
CA VAL A 9 -13.90 -37.49 13.66
C VAL A 9 -13.72 -36.22 14.49
N ASN A 10 -13.15 -36.34 15.69
CA ASN A 10 -12.69 -35.19 16.45
C ASN A 10 -11.57 -34.50 15.64
N ARG A 11 -11.85 -33.33 15.05
CA ARG A 11 -10.79 -32.47 14.54
C ARG A 11 -10.14 -31.76 15.72
N ILE A 12 -8.86 -32.01 15.91
CA ILE A 12 -8.02 -31.19 16.78
C ILE A 12 -7.44 -30.09 15.89
N GLU A 13 -7.76 -28.84 16.18
CA GLU A 13 -7.16 -27.68 15.54
C GLU A 13 -6.00 -27.20 16.42
N ILE A 14 -4.79 -27.14 15.85
CA ILE A 14 -3.61 -26.56 16.50
C ILE A 14 -3.41 -25.19 15.88
N ILE A 15 -3.61 -24.14 16.67
CA ILE A 15 -3.49 -22.75 16.24
C ILE A 15 -2.24 -22.16 16.89
N SER A 16 -1.39 -21.51 16.09
CA SER A 16 -0.34 -20.63 16.60
C SER A 16 -0.86 -19.19 16.55
N PRO A 17 -1.23 -18.58 17.69
CA PRO A 17 -1.98 -17.31 17.72
C PRO A 17 -1.25 -16.13 17.05
N ASP A 18 0.08 -16.17 17.02
CA ASP A 18 0.92 -15.05 16.56
C ASP A 18 1.74 -15.36 15.29
N ALA A 19 1.58 -16.55 14.71
CA ALA A 19 2.44 -17.03 13.61
C ALA A 19 2.53 -16.06 12.43
N ILE A 20 1.45 -15.35 12.10
CA ILE A 20 1.45 -14.37 11.00
C ILE A 20 2.31 -13.16 11.34
N SER A 21 2.16 -12.61 12.54
CA SER A 21 2.94 -11.44 13.01
C SER A 21 4.43 -11.78 13.11
N GLU A 22 4.75 -12.94 13.71
CA GLU A 22 6.12 -13.46 13.80
C GLU A 22 6.74 -13.72 12.42
N CYS A 23 5.97 -14.25 11.48
CA CYS A 23 6.43 -14.48 10.12
C CYS A 23 6.78 -13.17 9.39
N PHE A 24 5.91 -12.15 9.48
CA PHE A 24 6.19 -10.84 8.89
C PHE A 24 7.38 -10.14 9.54
N SER A 25 7.53 -10.23 10.87
CA SER A 25 8.68 -9.64 11.57
C SER A 25 9.99 -10.32 11.17
N HIS A 26 9.99 -11.66 11.00
CA HIS A 26 11.14 -12.39 10.51
C HIS A 26 11.53 -12.00 9.09
N PHE A 27 10.57 -12.00 8.16
CA PHE A 27 10.82 -11.55 6.78
C PHE A 27 11.32 -10.10 6.73
N ARG A 28 10.81 -9.23 7.61
CA ARG A 28 11.27 -7.84 7.70
C ARG A 28 12.73 -7.79 8.13
N GLY A 29 13.13 -8.60 9.12
CA GLY A 29 14.51 -8.76 9.56
C GLY A 29 15.43 -9.22 8.43
N MET A 30 15.05 -10.28 7.70
CA MET A 30 15.78 -10.78 6.54
C MET A 30 15.98 -9.70 5.48
N ARG A 31 14.94 -8.90 5.19
CA ARG A 31 15.05 -7.79 4.23
C ARG A 31 16.06 -6.74 4.67
N VAL A 32 16.05 -6.34 5.95
CA VAL A 32 17.02 -5.38 6.51
C VAL A 32 18.46 -5.91 6.37
N GLN A 33 18.65 -7.21 6.57
CA GLN A 33 19.93 -7.90 6.40
C GLN A 33 20.27 -8.20 4.93
N ARG A 34 19.36 -7.89 3.99
CA ARG A 34 19.45 -8.18 2.55
C ARG A 34 19.58 -9.68 2.23
N GLU A 35 19.05 -10.53 3.09
CA GLU A 35 19.02 -11.98 2.89
C GLU A 35 17.93 -12.36 1.89
N LEU A 36 18.26 -13.20 0.90
CA LEU A 36 17.31 -13.75 -0.08
C LEU A 36 16.47 -12.72 -0.86
N VAL A 37 16.94 -11.47 -0.95
CA VAL A 37 16.33 -10.43 -1.78
C VAL A 37 16.39 -10.84 -3.25
N ASP A 38 15.23 -10.98 -3.87
CA ASP A 38 15.03 -11.46 -5.25
C ASP A 38 14.31 -10.42 -6.12
N VAL A 39 14.02 -9.23 -5.59
CA VAL A 39 13.57 -8.05 -6.34
C VAL A 39 14.24 -6.77 -5.87
N LEU A 40 14.62 -5.94 -6.84
CA LEU A 40 15.22 -4.62 -6.67
C LEU A 40 14.32 -3.58 -7.34
N ILE A 41 13.83 -2.63 -6.56
CA ILE A 41 12.93 -1.56 -7.01
C ILE A 41 13.70 -0.25 -7.11
N ASN A 42 13.82 0.29 -8.30
CA ASN A 42 14.47 1.57 -8.55
C ASN A 42 13.48 2.73 -8.37
N THR A 43 13.86 3.76 -7.63
CA THR A 43 13.04 4.92 -7.30
C THR A 43 13.24 6.07 -8.28
N MET A 44 12.52 7.18 -8.09
CA MET A 44 12.70 8.42 -8.85
C MET A 44 14.12 8.99 -8.73
N GLU A 45 14.73 8.87 -7.56
CA GLU A 45 16.08 9.39 -7.25
C GLU A 45 17.20 8.45 -7.73
N GLY A 46 16.86 7.29 -8.29
CA GLY A 46 17.83 6.25 -8.64
C GLY A 46 18.29 5.41 -7.45
N GLU A 47 17.68 5.57 -6.28
CA GLU A 47 17.89 4.69 -5.13
C GLU A 47 17.22 3.33 -5.36
N VAL A 48 17.70 2.30 -4.66
CA VAL A 48 17.24 0.91 -4.84
C VAL A 48 16.70 0.36 -3.54
N VAL A 49 15.44 -0.08 -3.56
CA VAL A 49 14.78 -0.79 -2.46
C VAL A 49 14.74 -2.28 -2.76
N GLY A 50 15.44 -3.08 -1.95
CA GLY A 50 15.41 -4.54 -2.03
C GLY A 50 14.25 -5.16 -1.25
N ALA A 51 13.63 -6.21 -1.78
CA ALA A 51 12.56 -6.95 -1.12
C ALA A 51 12.48 -8.42 -1.58
N HIS A 52 11.51 -9.15 -1.03
CA HIS A 52 11.16 -10.50 -1.45
C HIS A 52 9.92 -10.47 -2.35
N LEU A 53 10.01 -11.04 -3.55
CA LEU A 53 8.90 -11.16 -4.51
C LEU A 53 7.72 -11.87 -3.91
N ILE A 54 7.94 -12.88 -3.07
CA ILE A 54 6.86 -13.63 -2.42
C ILE A 54 6.04 -12.73 -1.48
N VAL A 55 6.71 -11.86 -0.73
CA VAL A 55 6.07 -10.91 0.18
C VAL A 55 5.36 -9.82 -0.62
N LEU A 56 6.05 -9.22 -1.60
CA LEU A 56 5.44 -8.18 -2.43
C LEU A 56 4.25 -8.71 -3.24
N SER A 57 4.30 -9.94 -3.76
CA SER A 57 3.21 -10.52 -4.55
C SER A 57 1.97 -10.80 -3.70
N ALA A 58 2.14 -11.08 -2.41
CA ALA A 58 1.02 -11.25 -1.47
C ALA A 58 0.26 -9.94 -1.24
N SER A 59 0.95 -8.80 -1.25
CA SER A 59 0.33 -7.48 -1.05
C SER A 59 -0.01 -6.75 -2.34
N PHE A 60 0.78 -6.89 -3.40
CA PHE A 60 0.71 -6.13 -4.63
C PHE A 60 0.60 -7.09 -5.83
N PRO A 61 -0.63 -7.33 -6.35
CA PRO A 61 -0.87 -8.35 -7.37
C PRO A 61 -0.01 -8.19 -8.64
N VAL A 62 0.44 -6.98 -8.95
CA VAL A 62 1.27 -6.69 -10.13
C VAL A 62 2.63 -7.40 -10.10
N PHE A 63 3.14 -7.79 -8.93
CA PHE A 63 4.39 -8.53 -8.80
C PHE A 63 4.23 -10.04 -9.01
N GLY A 64 3.00 -10.57 -8.91
CA GLY A 64 2.74 -12.01 -9.01
C GLY A 64 3.19 -12.63 -10.35
N LYS A 65 3.19 -11.84 -11.44
CA LYS A 65 3.67 -12.27 -12.76
C LYS A 65 5.17 -12.56 -12.82
N HIS A 66 5.91 -12.17 -11.78
CA HIS A 66 7.37 -12.35 -11.68
C HIS A 66 7.76 -13.53 -10.77
N LEU A 67 6.78 -14.20 -10.15
CA LEU A 67 7.04 -15.40 -9.36
C LEU A 67 7.60 -16.52 -10.27
N GLY A 68 8.63 -17.21 -9.78
CA GLY A 68 9.34 -18.24 -10.57
C GLY A 68 10.39 -17.68 -11.54
N ALA A 69 10.70 -16.39 -11.47
CA ALA A 69 11.87 -15.85 -12.15
C ALA A 69 13.15 -16.51 -11.62
N ASN A 70 14.02 -16.93 -12.54
CA ASN A 70 15.29 -17.57 -12.18
C ASN A 70 16.39 -16.57 -11.77
N ASN A 71 16.14 -15.28 -12.00
CA ASN A 71 17.07 -14.18 -11.72
C ASN A 71 16.38 -13.12 -10.86
N VAL A 72 17.19 -12.28 -10.21
CA VAL A 72 16.72 -11.09 -9.50
C VAL A 72 15.90 -10.20 -10.45
N VAL A 73 14.71 -9.84 -10.02
CA VAL A 73 13.79 -9.00 -10.79
C VAL A 73 14.10 -7.53 -10.54
N HIS A 74 14.25 -6.76 -11.61
CA HIS A 74 14.38 -5.31 -11.52
C HIS A 74 13.04 -4.65 -11.88
N PHE A 75 12.53 -3.81 -10.99
CA PHE A 75 11.26 -3.12 -11.16
C PHE A 75 11.46 -1.61 -11.06
N GLN A 76 10.85 -0.83 -11.95
CA GLN A 76 11.04 0.62 -11.98
C GLN A 76 9.79 1.34 -11.47
N LEU A 77 9.97 2.17 -10.45
CA LEU A 77 8.97 3.13 -9.95
C LEU A 77 9.52 4.56 -10.06
N SER A 78 9.91 4.96 -11.28
CA SER A 78 10.61 6.23 -11.56
C SER A 78 9.84 7.51 -11.23
N ARG A 79 8.55 7.41 -10.89
CA ARG A 79 7.71 8.56 -10.50
C ARG A 79 7.54 8.69 -8.98
N PHE A 80 8.07 7.75 -8.21
CA PHE A 80 7.86 7.68 -6.77
C PHE A 80 9.18 7.84 -6.03
N PRO A 81 9.22 8.73 -5.02
CA PRO A 81 10.38 8.90 -4.18
C PRO A 81 10.74 7.65 -3.41
N HIS A 82 12.01 7.52 -3.04
CA HIS A 82 12.51 6.42 -2.21
C HIS A 82 11.72 6.24 -0.92
N GLU A 83 11.38 7.32 -0.20
CA GLU A 83 10.58 7.24 1.02
C GLU A 83 9.21 6.57 0.79
N VAL A 84 8.53 6.91 -0.31
CA VAL A 84 7.21 6.38 -0.66
C VAL A 84 7.33 4.91 -1.07
N VAL A 85 8.34 4.57 -1.87
CA VAL A 85 8.60 3.19 -2.30
C VAL A 85 8.95 2.32 -1.09
N ASN A 86 9.85 2.79 -0.22
CA ASN A 86 10.22 2.07 0.99
C ASN A 86 9.00 1.89 1.91
N ALA A 87 8.16 2.92 2.11
CA ALA A 87 6.94 2.78 2.89
C ALA A 87 5.96 1.75 2.29
N ALA A 88 5.78 1.70 0.96
CA ALA A 88 4.96 0.67 0.33
C ALA A 88 5.54 -0.75 0.55
N VAL A 89 6.87 -0.87 0.54
CA VAL A 89 7.55 -2.13 0.89
C VAL A 89 7.33 -2.45 2.37
N GLU A 90 7.58 -1.55 3.32
CA GLU A 90 7.30 -1.78 4.75
C GLU A 90 5.85 -2.24 5.01
N TYR A 91 4.90 -1.63 4.30
CA TYR A 91 3.48 -2.00 4.37
C TYR A 91 3.27 -3.49 4.03
N ALA A 92 3.95 -4.01 3.01
CA ALA A 92 3.87 -5.42 2.64
C ALA A 92 4.46 -6.36 3.70
N TYR A 93 5.36 -5.85 4.55
CA TYR A 93 5.98 -6.60 5.66
C TYR A 93 5.26 -6.37 7.00
N GLY A 94 3.95 -6.13 6.96
CA GLY A 94 3.10 -6.10 8.16
C GLY A 94 2.59 -4.72 8.57
N GLY A 95 2.89 -3.67 7.81
CA GLY A 95 2.27 -2.36 7.99
C GLY A 95 3.25 -1.19 8.00
N ILE A 96 2.66 0.01 7.96
CA ILE A 96 3.33 1.31 8.03
C ILE A 96 2.71 2.15 9.13
N GLU A 97 3.55 2.95 9.77
CA GLU A 97 3.17 3.84 10.86
C GLU A 97 3.82 5.22 10.66
N ASN A 98 3.25 6.24 11.29
CA ASN A 98 3.84 7.59 11.39
C ASN A 98 4.20 8.26 10.06
N ILE A 99 3.41 8.02 9.00
CA ILE A 99 3.57 8.71 7.71
C ILE A 99 2.92 10.10 7.72
N SER A 100 3.48 11.03 6.96
CA SER A 100 2.88 12.36 6.74
C SER A 100 1.71 12.30 5.75
N PRO A 101 0.82 13.32 5.70
CA PRO A 101 -0.22 13.44 4.67
C PRO A 101 0.33 13.42 3.23
N GLU A 102 1.49 14.03 2.99
CA GLU A 102 2.14 14.06 1.68
C GLU A 102 2.60 12.66 1.26
N VAL A 103 3.22 11.92 2.18
CA VAL A 103 3.61 10.52 1.96
C VAL A 103 2.37 9.66 1.75
N ALA A 104 1.30 9.87 2.53
CA ALA A 104 0.03 9.15 2.38
C ALA A 104 -0.63 9.39 1.02
N LEU A 105 -0.60 10.63 0.49
CA LEU A 105 -1.11 10.95 -0.84
C LEU A 105 -0.32 10.26 -1.95
N ARG A 106 1.01 10.22 -1.83
CA ARG A 106 1.86 9.51 -2.80
C ARG A 106 1.70 7.98 -2.69
N LEU A 107 1.55 7.45 -1.49
CA LEU A 107 1.24 6.03 -1.24
C LEU A 107 -0.13 5.64 -1.79
N TYR A 108 -1.12 6.52 -1.67
CA TYR A 108 -2.43 6.35 -2.29
C TYR A 108 -2.31 6.16 -3.81
N LEU A 109 -1.58 7.05 -4.49
CA LEU A 109 -1.35 6.96 -5.93
C LEU A 109 -0.53 5.71 -6.31
N LEU A 110 0.49 5.38 -5.51
CA LEU A 110 1.29 4.17 -5.73
C LEU A 110 0.45 2.90 -5.54
N GLY A 111 -0.34 2.81 -4.47
CA GLY A 111 -1.25 1.70 -4.20
C GLY A 111 -2.27 1.51 -5.31
N HIS A 112 -2.78 2.60 -5.88
CA HIS A 112 -3.65 2.56 -7.06
C HIS A 112 -2.93 1.94 -8.27
N ASN A 113 -1.71 2.39 -8.57
CA ASN A 113 -0.89 1.87 -9.67
C ASN A 113 -0.52 0.38 -9.48
N LEU A 114 -0.23 -0.02 -8.24
CA LEU A 114 0.12 -1.40 -7.87
C LEU A 114 -1.09 -2.30 -7.61
N ARG A 115 -2.32 -1.76 -7.77
CA ARG A 115 -3.60 -2.48 -7.62
C ARG A 115 -3.82 -3.07 -6.23
N ASN A 116 -3.36 -2.39 -5.18
CA ASN A 116 -3.66 -2.76 -3.80
C ASN A 116 -4.82 -1.90 -3.26
N LYS A 117 -6.02 -2.50 -3.22
CA LYS A 117 -7.23 -1.85 -2.72
C LYS A 117 -7.14 -1.48 -1.24
N ALA A 118 -6.60 -2.37 -0.39
CA ALA A 118 -6.54 -2.14 1.05
C ALA A 118 -5.65 -0.93 1.41
N LEU A 119 -4.51 -0.78 0.72
CA LEU A 119 -3.64 0.37 0.86
C LEU A 119 -4.32 1.66 0.36
N VAL A 120 -4.99 1.60 -0.79
CA VAL A 120 -5.76 2.73 -1.33
C VAL A 120 -6.86 3.18 -0.35
N ASP A 121 -7.62 2.24 0.21
CA ASP A 121 -8.67 2.52 1.18
C ASP A 121 -8.09 3.08 2.49
N GLY A 122 -6.99 2.49 2.98
CA GLY A 122 -6.29 2.96 4.18
C GLY A 122 -5.78 4.39 4.03
N CYS A 123 -5.10 4.71 2.92
CA CYS A 123 -4.66 6.07 2.64
C CYS A 123 -5.85 7.02 2.41
N THR A 124 -6.92 6.58 1.76
CA THR A 124 -8.15 7.37 1.59
C THR A 124 -8.71 7.80 2.94
N ASN A 125 -8.89 6.87 3.87
CA ASN A 125 -9.39 7.17 5.21
C ASN A 125 -8.47 8.11 5.98
N PHE A 126 -7.15 7.88 5.89
CA PHE A 126 -6.14 8.72 6.53
C PHE A 126 -6.19 10.17 6.02
N LEU A 127 -6.30 10.34 4.70
CA LEU A 127 -6.35 11.64 4.03
C LEU A 127 -7.66 12.36 4.32
N CYS A 128 -8.81 11.69 4.26
CA CYS A 128 -10.13 12.27 4.60
C CYS A 128 -10.12 12.95 5.98
N ALA A 129 -9.44 12.34 6.96
CA ALA A 129 -9.34 12.90 8.31
C ALA A 129 -8.40 14.11 8.43
N ARG A 130 -7.67 14.48 7.37
CA ARG A 130 -6.58 15.47 7.37
C ARG A 130 -6.63 16.42 6.16
N ILE A 131 -7.80 16.57 5.53
CA ILE A 131 -7.98 17.56 4.46
C ILE A 131 -8.00 18.94 5.10
N GLU A 132 -7.18 19.84 4.56
CA GLU A 132 -7.06 21.23 4.97
C GLU A 132 -6.78 22.12 3.74
N GLU A 133 -6.89 23.44 3.90
CA GLU A 133 -6.78 24.39 2.79
C GLU A 133 -5.46 24.28 2.01
N THR A 134 -4.37 23.95 2.71
CA THR A 134 -3.01 23.82 2.17
C THR A 134 -2.84 22.60 1.27
N ASN A 135 -3.60 21.52 1.48
CA ASN A 135 -3.41 20.24 0.79
C ASN A 135 -4.61 19.84 -0.09
N VAL A 136 -5.77 20.46 0.07
CA VAL A 136 -7.02 20.07 -0.61
C VAL A 136 -6.91 20.07 -2.14
N SER A 137 -6.13 20.98 -2.72
CA SER A 137 -5.95 21.07 -4.17
C SER A 137 -5.29 19.80 -4.74
N GLU A 138 -4.23 19.33 -4.10
CA GLU A 138 -3.50 18.14 -4.53
C GLU A 138 -4.33 16.87 -4.30
N ILE A 139 -4.99 16.76 -3.15
CA ILE A 139 -5.87 15.62 -2.83
C ILE A 139 -7.05 15.55 -3.80
N TRP A 140 -7.70 16.68 -4.08
CA TRP A 140 -8.80 16.77 -5.06
C TRP A 140 -8.33 16.34 -6.45
N SER A 141 -7.18 16.84 -6.92
CA SER A 141 -6.61 16.48 -8.22
C SER A 141 -6.33 14.98 -8.34
N ALA A 142 -5.68 14.40 -7.32
CA ALA A 142 -5.42 12.97 -7.26
C ALA A 142 -6.71 12.15 -7.26
N ALA A 143 -7.68 12.53 -6.44
CA ALA A 143 -8.97 11.84 -6.31
C ALA A 143 -9.77 11.84 -7.61
N ASN A 144 -9.78 12.95 -8.35
CA ASN A 144 -10.42 13.02 -9.67
C ASN A 144 -9.71 12.14 -10.71
N THR A 145 -8.37 12.14 -10.70
CA THR A 145 -7.57 11.31 -11.63
C THR A 145 -7.84 9.82 -11.44
N THR A 146 -7.98 9.37 -10.21
CA THR A 146 -8.23 7.97 -9.85
C THR A 146 -9.71 7.63 -9.72
N LYS A 147 -10.61 8.60 -9.90
CA LYS A 147 -12.07 8.47 -9.75
C LYS A 147 -12.49 7.94 -8.38
N ASN A 148 -11.89 8.47 -7.32
CA ASN A 148 -12.20 8.09 -5.95
C ASN A 148 -13.27 9.04 -5.38
N GLU A 149 -14.51 8.59 -5.45
CA GLU A 149 -15.69 9.35 -5.01
C GLU A 149 -15.66 9.74 -3.53
N VAL A 150 -15.00 8.94 -2.69
CA VAL A 150 -14.89 9.24 -1.25
C VAL A 150 -14.02 10.48 -1.02
N LEU A 151 -12.82 10.53 -1.63
CA LEU A 151 -11.95 11.70 -1.52
C LEU A 151 -12.53 12.92 -2.25
N ILE A 152 -13.17 12.72 -3.41
CA ILE A 152 -13.89 13.80 -4.11
C ILE A 152 -14.95 14.39 -3.16
N GLY A 153 -15.83 13.56 -2.60
CA GLY A 153 -16.86 14.03 -1.66
C GLY A 153 -16.28 14.73 -0.44
N ALA A 154 -15.19 14.22 0.13
CA ALA A 154 -14.54 14.80 1.30
C ALA A 154 -13.87 16.16 1.03
N CYS A 155 -13.32 16.37 -0.16
CA CYS A 155 -12.68 17.62 -0.56
C CYS A 155 -13.69 18.70 -1.00
N ALA A 156 -14.86 18.31 -1.50
CA ALA A 156 -15.82 19.21 -2.14
C ALA A 156 -16.22 20.45 -1.31
N PRO A 157 -16.45 20.36 0.02
CA PRO A 157 -16.81 21.53 0.83
C PRO A 157 -15.71 22.61 0.81
N LEU A 158 -14.45 22.21 1.01
CA LEU A 158 -13.32 23.14 1.05
C LEU A 158 -13.00 23.72 -0.33
N VAL A 159 -13.10 22.92 -1.39
CA VAL A 159 -12.94 23.40 -2.77
C VAL A 159 -14.01 24.45 -3.12
N ALA A 160 -15.25 24.23 -2.72
CA ALA A 160 -16.35 25.17 -2.96
C ALA A 160 -16.16 26.50 -2.21
N MET A 161 -15.66 26.46 -0.96
CA MET A 161 -15.36 27.67 -0.17
C MET A 161 -14.20 28.46 -0.78
N ASN A 162 -13.15 27.78 -1.27
CA ASN A 162 -11.97 28.42 -1.86
C ASN A 162 -12.19 28.91 -3.30
N TRP A 163 -13.27 28.49 -3.97
CA TRP A 163 -13.62 28.94 -5.32
C TRP A 163 -13.83 30.47 -5.40
N GLU A 164 -14.27 31.12 -4.33
CA GLU A 164 -14.35 32.58 -4.22
C GLU A 164 -12.97 33.26 -4.12
N MET A 165 -11.98 32.60 -3.49
CA MET A 165 -10.60 33.09 -3.34
C MET A 165 -9.81 33.02 -4.66
N PHE A 166 -10.02 31.98 -5.46
CA PHE A 166 -9.41 31.86 -6.80
C PHE A 166 -10.07 32.76 -7.86
N ARG A 167 -11.27 33.28 -7.61
CA ARG A 167 -11.96 34.23 -8.52
C ARG A 167 -11.50 35.68 -8.32
N THR A 168 -11.02 36.03 -7.13
CA THR A 168 -10.55 37.39 -6.77
C THR A 168 -9.06 37.60 -7.04
N SER A 169 -8.28 36.54 -7.19
CA SER A 169 -6.91 36.59 -7.72
C SER A 169 -6.93 36.58 -9.25
N ARG A 170 -7.43 37.67 -9.86
CA ARG A 170 -7.18 37.92 -11.28
C ARG A 170 -5.69 38.21 -11.47
N LEU A 171 -5.01 37.32 -12.20
CA LEU A 171 -3.91 37.72 -13.07
C LEU A 171 -4.40 38.80 -14.07
#